data_AF-A0A955YTY3-F1
#
_entry.id   AF-A0A955YTY3-F1
#
_cell.length_a   1.000
_cell.length_b   1.000
_cell.length_c   1.000
_cell.angle_alpha   90.00
_cell.angle_beta   90.00
_cell.angle_gamma   90.00
#
_symmetry.space_group_name_H-M   'P 1'
#
loop_
_entity.id
_entity.type
_entity.pdbx_description
1 polymer ?
#
loop_
_entity_poly.entity_id
_entity_poly.type
_entity_poly.pdbx_seq_one_letter_code
_entity_poly.pdbx_strand_id
1 'polypeptide(L)'
;MRVIPGGDGGTAEQDATLEAGPARHCSEAASWIYLLTFTWVEEPVLGMSPGVSRADVVRFEPDKKTLTPLGELNCPGAQGPSSMAVDRSGHAWVYYQATDAIFRVNLDDLSCAATEYDGEKTNFGKMGMAFVADSQDAPDETLYIAGRVGTTDTGKLATLDTDTFEIDMRGEFDNFGELTGNGIGEVWAFRANMPPRELYELDKSNADILRTFSAAEIDTETSSGASGYAFAFWGGSYYLFYRSVQKHQADDTTTSGIWKLDPDTGEIEEVVEESGHTIVGAGVSTCAPVRVL
;
A
#
# COMPACT_ATOMS: atom_id res chain seq x y z
N MET A 1 -17.56 -11.85 -61.04
CA MET A 1 -16.93 -13.07 -60.48
C MET A 1 -15.42 -12.83 -60.59
N ARG A 2 -14.66 -12.50 -59.55
CA ARG A 2 -14.46 -13.12 -58.23
C ARG A 2 -13.94 -12.03 -57.26
N VAL A 3 -14.66 -11.79 -56.17
CA VAL A 3 -14.33 -12.17 -54.76
C VAL A 3 -13.12 -11.44 -54.18
N ILE A 4 -13.43 -10.51 -53.27
CA ILE A 4 -12.57 -9.92 -52.23
C ILE A 4 -12.51 -10.90 -51.04
N PRO A 5 -11.36 -11.10 -50.39
CA PRO A 5 -11.28 -11.31 -48.95
C PRO A 5 -10.64 -10.05 -48.32
N GLY A 6 -11.22 -9.37 -47.33
CA GLY A 6 -11.81 -9.96 -46.13
C GLY A 6 -10.68 -10.30 -45.17
N GLY A 7 -10.10 -9.28 -44.53
CA GLY A 7 -9.01 -9.40 -43.56
C GLY A 7 -9.41 -8.68 -42.28
N ASP A 8 -9.63 -9.48 -41.25
CA ASP A 8 -10.24 -9.15 -39.97
C ASP A 8 -9.58 -8.00 -39.21
N GLY A 9 -10.42 -7.24 -38.51
CA GLY A 9 -9.99 -6.30 -37.48
C GLY A 9 -9.32 -7.02 -36.32
N GLY A 10 -8.03 -6.77 -36.15
CA GLY A 10 -7.39 -6.85 -34.85
C GLY A 10 -7.68 -5.54 -34.13
N THR A 11 -8.45 -5.61 -33.04
CA THR A 11 -8.44 -4.56 -32.02
C THR A 11 -7.03 -4.49 -31.47
N ALA A 12 -6.28 -3.46 -31.86
CA ALA A 12 -5.10 -3.06 -31.10
C ALA A 12 -5.61 -2.65 -29.72
N GLU A 13 -5.33 -3.49 -28.72
CA GLU A 13 -5.29 -3.09 -27.32
C GLU A 13 -4.41 -1.82 -27.28
N GLN A 14 -5.01 -0.68 -26.95
CA GLN A 14 -4.22 0.53 -26.75
C GLN A 14 -3.45 0.31 -25.46
N ASP A 15 -2.21 -0.15 -25.58
CA ASP A 15 -1.23 -0.06 -24.49
C ASP A 15 -1.15 1.41 -24.10
N ALA A 16 -1.65 1.72 -22.90
CA ALA A 16 -1.54 3.05 -22.34
C ALA A 16 -0.06 3.40 -22.22
N THR A 17 0.34 4.60 -22.63
CA THR A 17 1.78 4.94 -22.68
C THR A 17 2.17 5.46 -21.30
N LEU A 18 2.92 4.71 -20.50
CA LEU A 18 3.28 5.13 -19.15
C LEU A 18 4.38 6.22 -19.19
N GLU A 19 4.16 7.37 -18.53
CA GLU A 19 5.30 8.24 -18.22
C GLU A 19 6.02 7.64 -17.02
N ALA A 20 7.18 7.04 -17.31
CA ALA A 20 8.07 6.53 -16.28
C ALA A 20 8.44 7.67 -15.31
N GLY A 21 8.37 7.39 -14.00
CA GLY A 21 9.03 8.24 -13.00
C GLY A 21 10.54 8.34 -13.27
N PRO A 22 11.30 9.12 -12.49
CA PRO A 22 12.72 9.32 -12.73
C PRO A 22 13.51 8.00 -12.73
N ALA A 23 13.73 7.48 -13.93
CA ALA A 23 14.15 6.11 -14.22
C ALA A 23 15.68 5.93 -14.12
N ARG A 24 16.29 6.36 -13.02
CA ARG A 24 17.67 5.98 -12.70
C ARG A 24 17.64 4.99 -11.54
N HIS A 25 18.13 3.78 -11.77
CA HIS A 25 18.32 2.72 -10.77
C HIS A 25 17.05 2.00 -10.25
N CYS A 26 16.00 1.91 -11.05
CA CYS A 26 14.79 1.16 -10.71
C CYS A 26 14.89 -0.32 -11.12
N SER A 27 14.49 -1.23 -10.24
CA SER A 27 14.20 -2.62 -10.64
C SER A 27 12.89 -2.69 -11.43
N GLU A 28 12.70 -3.74 -12.25
CA GLU A 28 11.43 -3.95 -12.97
C GLU A 28 10.28 -4.15 -11.97
N ALA A 29 10.54 -4.87 -10.88
CA ALA A 29 9.61 -5.05 -9.77
C ALA A 29 9.11 -3.71 -9.20
N ALA A 30 9.94 -2.66 -9.17
CA ALA A 30 9.56 -1.36 -8.61
C ALA A 30 8.50 -0.56 -9.41
N SER A 31 7.88 -1.15 -10.44
CA SER A 31 6.90 -0.47 -11.31
C SER A 31 5.44 -0.68 -10.91
N TRP A 32 5.14 -1.55 -9.95
CA TRP A 32 3.79 -2.01 -9.63
C TRP A 32 3.39 -1.75 -8.19
N ILE A 33 2.09 -1.86 -7.91
CA ILE A 33 1.59 -1.93 -6.54
C ILE A 33 1.74 -3.37 -6.06
N TYR A 34 2.33 -3.55 -4.88
CA TYR A 34 2.37 -4.82 -4.17
C TYR A 34 1.40 -4.75 -3.01
N LEU A 35 0.63 -5.81 -2.82
CA LEU A 35 -0.37 -5.93 -1.78
C LEU A 35 0.06 -7.01 -0.81
N LEU A 36 -0.04 -6.67 0.46
CA LEU A 36 0.09 -7.58 1.57
C LEU A 36 -1.31 -8.07 1.93
N THR A 37 -1.52 -9.37 1.78
CA THR A 37 -2.80 -10.01 2.11
C THR A 37 -2.74 -10.70 3.46
N PHE A 38 -3.92 -11.01 3.98
CA PHE A 38 -4.07 -11.72 5.23
C PHE A 38 -5.12 -12.82 5.08
N THR A 39 -4.77 -14.04 5.49
CA THR A 39 -5.70 -15.17 5.55
C THR A 39 -5.62 -15.84 6.92
N TRP A 40 -6.76 -15.93 7.60
CA TRP A 40 -6.90 -16.78 8.79
C TRP A 40 -6.92 -18.25 8.35
N VAL A 41 -6.00 -19.06 8.86
CA VAL A 41 -6.00 -20.50 8.59
C VAL A 41 -6.55 -21.22 9.81
N GLU A 42 -7.78 -21.69 9.72
CA GLU A 42 -8.43 -22.46 10.79
C GLU A 42 -7.91 -23.91 10.89
N GLU A 43 -7.41 -24.47 9.78
CA GLU A 43 -6.98 -25.87 9.73
C GLU A 43 -5.56 -26.09 10.28
N PRO A 44 -5.31 -27.16 11.05
CA PRO A 44 -3.97 -27.52 11.49
C PRO A 44 -3.17 -28.02 10.28
N VAL A 45 -2.35 -27.15 9.70
CA VAL A 45 -1.24 -27.60 8.84
C VAL A 45 -0.37 -28.51 9.71
N LEU A 46 -0.09 -29.74 9.26
CA LEU A 46 0.70 -30.72 10.02
C LEU A 46 2.03 -30.10 10.47
N GLY A 47 2.14 -29.83 11.78
CA GLY A 47 3.32 -29.20 12.41
C GLY A 47 3.13 -27.73 12.84
N MET A 48 1.96 -27.12 12.60
CA MET A 48 1.61 -25.77 13.05
C MET A 48 0.47 -25.80 14.07
N SER A 49 0.59 -25.02 15.14
CA SER A 49 -0.47 -24.85 16.15
C SER A 49 -1.73 -24.20 15.54
N PRO A 50 -2.95 -24.53 15.98
CA PRO A 50 -4.16 -23.83 15.53
C PRO A 50 -4.05 -22.31 15.82
N GLY A 51 -4.38 -21.49 14.81
CA GLY A 51 -4.33 -20.01 14.91
C GLY A 51 -3.16 -19.32 14.18
N VAL A 52 -2.65 -19.88 13.07
CA VAL A 52 -1.62 -19.19 12.26
C VAL A 52 -2.28 -18.31 11.21
N SER A 53 -1.84 -17.06 11.12
CA SER A 53 -2.17 -16.17 10.02
C SER A 53 -1.17 -16.37 8.89
N ARG A 54 -1.67 -16.53 7.66
CA ARG A 54 -0.85 -16.48 6.45
C ARG A 54 -0.90 -15.09 5.87
N ALA A 55 0.22 -14.66 5.33
CA ALA A 55 0.29 -13.45 4.54
C ALA A 55 0.90 -13.78 3.19
N ASP A 56 0.26 -13.35 2.12
CA ASP A 56 0.77 -13.49 0.76
C ASP A 56 1.10 -12.10 0.20
N VAL A 57 2.01 -12.08 -0.77
CA VAL A 57 2.23 -10.93 -1.63
C VAL A 57 1.46 -11.13 -2.93
N VAL A 58 0.67 -10.14 -3.30
CA VAL A 58 -0.07 -10.09 -4.56
C VAL A 58 0.36 -8.82 -5.32
N ARG A 59 0.76 -8.96 -6.58
CA ARG A 59 1.00 -7.81 -7.45
C ARG A 59 -0.32 -7.32 -8.03
N PHE A 60 -0.57 -6.02 -7.95
CA PHE A 60 -1.69 -5.37 -8.61
C PHE A 60 -1.20 -4.53 -9.79
N GLU A 61 -1.71 -4.82 -10.97
CA GLU A 61 -1.49 -4.10 -12.23
C GLU A 61 -2.70 -3.17 -12.47
N PRO A 62 -2.61 -1.87 -12.14
CA PRO A 62 -3.81 -1.04 -12.03
C PRO A 62 -4.44 -0.67 -13.38
N ASP A 63 -3.63 -0.61 -14.43
CA ASP A 63 -4.04 -0.46 -15.84
C ASP A 63 -4.91 -1.63 -16.32
N LYS A 64 -4.56 -2.84 -15.90
CA LYS A 64 -5.27 -4.08 -16.28
C LYS A 64 -6.29 -4.54 -15.24
N LYS A 65 -6.35 -3.86 -14.09
CA LYS A 65 -7.17 -4.25 -12.93
C LYS A 65 -6.93 -5.72 -12.54
N THR A 66 -5.69 -6.18 -12.67
CA THR A 66 -5.31 -7.59 -12.53
C THR A 66 -4.51 -7.82 -11.25
N LEU A 67 -4.87 -8.88 -10.52
CA LEU A 67 -4.19 -9.34 -9.32
C LEU A 67 -3.41 -10.62 -9.65
N THR A 68 -2.10 -10.58 -9.44
CA THR A 68 -1.20 -11.72 -9.68
C THR A 68 -0.58 -12.17 -8.36
N PRO A 69 -0.96 -13.35 -7.82
CA PRO A 69 -0.32 -13.89 -6.63
C PRO A 69 1.16 -14.17 -6.89
N LEU A 70 2.03 -13.70 -5.98
CA LEU A 70 3.47 -13.98 -6.03
C LEU A 70 3.85 -15.12 -5.09
N GLY A 71 3.22 -15.20 -3.92
CA GLY A 71 3.41 -16.29 -2.97
C GLY A 71 3.32 -15.87 -1.51
N GLU A 72 3.53 -16.85 -0.63
CA GLU A 72 3.44 -16.72 0.82
C GLU A 72 4.70 -16.06 1.41
N LEU A 73 4.52 -15.10 2.31
CA LEU A 73 5.57 -14.56 3.16
C LEU A 73 5.84 -15.50 4.33
N ASN A 74 7.09 -15.90 4.50
CA ASN A 74 7.52 -16.75 5.60
C ASN A 74 8.66 -16.10 6.39
N CYS A 75 8.40 -14.90 6.92
CA CYS A 75 9.37 -14.18 7.72
C CYS A 75 9.48 -14.80 9.13
N PRO A 76 10.67 -15.30 9.54
CA PRO A 76 10.80 -16.08 10.77
C PRO A 76 10.32 -15.33 12.03
N GLY A 77 9.37 -15.93 12.74
CA GLY A 77 8.84 -15.38 13.99
C GLY A 77 7.89 -14.18 13.82
N ALA A 78 7.73 -13.66 12.61
CA ALA A 78 6.91 -12.50 12.31
C ALA A 78 5.41 -12.85 12.31
N GLN A 79 4.57 -12.00 12.89
CA GLN A 79 3.12 -12.20 12.96
C GLN A 79 2.34 -10.89 12.79
N GLY A 80 1.19 -10.98 12.13
CA GLY A 80 0.31 -9.83 11.91
C GLY A 80 0.98 -8.73 11.09
N PRO A 81 1.29 -8.96 9.80
CA PRO A 81 1.79 -7.89 8.96
C PRO A 81 0.67 -6.86 8.74
N SER A 82 0.99 -5.58 8.80
CA SER A 82 -0.03 -4.51 8.83
C SER A 82 0.30 -3.28 8.00
N SER A 83 1.50 -3.17 7.45
CA SER A 83 1.87 -2.13 6.50
C SER A 83 3.08 -2.57 5.68
N MET A 84 3.23 -1.98 4.49
CA MET A 84 4.31 -2.31 3.57
C MET A 84 4.73 -1.07 2.77
N ALA A 85 6.04 -0.84 2.62
CA ALA A 85 6.60 0.11 1.66
C ALA A 85 7.50 -0.64 0.68
N VAL A 86 7.70 -0.14 -0.54
CA VAL A 86 8.61 -0.78 -1.52
C VAL A 86 9.68 0.21 -1.95
N ASP A 87 10.95 -0.18 -1.85
CA ASP A 87 12.07 0.65 -2.29
C ASP A 87 12.36 0.51 -3.80
N ARG A 88 13.19 1.41 -4.34
CA ARG A 88 13.62 1.42 -5.77
C ARG A 88 14.35 0.15 -6.20
N SER A 89 14.91 -0.59 -5.26
CA SER A 89 15.62 -1.85 -5.53
C SER A 89 14.67 -3.05 -5.59
N GLY A 90 13.36 -2.88 -5.37
CA GLY A 90 12.39 -3.96 -5.36
C GLY A 90 12.37 -4.75 -4.06
N HIS A 91 12.81 -4.16 -2.94
CA HIS A 91 12.55 -4.76 -1.63
C HIS A 91 11.30 -4.15 -1.00
N ALA A 92 10.43 -5.01 -0.50
CA ALA A 92 9.36 -4.61 0.39
C ALA A 92 9.87 -4.52 1.83
N TRP A 93 9.51 -3.45 2.52
CA TRP A 93 9.72 -3.25 3.94
C TRP A 93 8.37 -3.47 4.63
N VAL A 94 8.24 -4.58 5.35
CA VAL A 94 6.96 -5.03 5.92
C VAL A 94 6.99 -4.86 7.43
N TYR A 95 6.05 -4.09 7.95
CA TYR A 95 5.87 -3.90 9.39
C TYR A 95 4.90 -4.95 9.94
N TYR A 96 5.30 -5.61 11.01
CA TYR A 96 4.55 -6.66 11.71
C TYR A 96 4.10 -6.17 13.07
N GLN A 97 2.83 -5.82 13.21
CA GLN A 97 2.29 -5.18 14.42
C GLN A 97 2.35 -6.06 15.67
N ALA A 98 2.29 -7.39 15.54
CA ALA A 98 2.25 -8.27 16.71
C ALA A 98 3.64 -8.47 17.34
N THR A 99 4.68 -8.34 16.52
CA THR A 99 6.09 -8.47 16.93
C THR A 99 6.81 -7.14 16.99
N ASP A 100 6.16 -6.05 16.58
CA ASP A 100 6.69 -4.69 16.51
C ASP A 100 8.07 -4.64 15.81
N ALA A 101 8.13 -5.27 14.63
CA ALA A 101 9.35 -5.50 13.87
C ALA A 101 9.14 -5.16 12.39
N ILE A 102 10.23 -4.77 11.71
CA ILE A 102 10.25 -4.60 10.27
C ILE A 102 11.13 -5.69 9.64
N PHE A 103 10.63 -6.31 8.58
CA PHE A 103 11.40 -7.21 7.72
C PHE A 103 11.59 -6.58 6.35
N ARG A 104 12.78 -6.78 5.78
CA ARG A 104 13.03 -6.50 4.36
C ARG A 104 12.82 -7.79 3.57
N VAL A 105 11.96 -7.73 2.56
CA VAL A 105 11.55 -8.84 1.71
C VAL A 105 11.99 -8.56 0.29
N ASN A 106 12.74 -9.48 -0.32
CA ASN A 106 13.04 -9.40 -1.75
C ASN A 106 11.80 -9.79 -2.57
N LEU A 107 11.29 -8.91 -3.44
CA LEU A 107 10.06 -9.20 -4.20
C LEU A 107 10.25 -10.21 -5.35
N ASP A 108 11.49 -10.52 -5.72
CA ASP A 108 11.78 -11.51 -6.77
C ASP A 108 11.59 -12.96 -6.28
N ASP A 109 11.90 -13.21 -5.01
CA ASP A 109 11.88 -14.58 -4.42
C ASP A 109 11.16 -14.68 -3.07
N LEU A 110 10.62 -13.56 -2.56
CA LEU A 110 9.94 -13.43 -1.28
C LEU A 110 10.79 -13.82 -0.06
N SER A 111 12.12 -13.82 -0.20
CA SER A 111 13.01 -14.08 0.93
C SER A 111 12.98 -12.93 1.94
N CYS A 112 12.84 -13.28 3.22
CA CYS A 112 12.82 -12.32 4.32
C CYS A 112 14.20 -12.17 4.98
N ALA A 113 14.59 -10.93 5.22
CA ALA A 113 15.70 -10.55 6.09
C ALA A 113 15.15 -9.72 7.26
N ALA A 114 15.43 -10.16 8.49
CA ALA A 114 15.15 -9.35 9.67
C ALA A 114 15.98 -8.07 9.64
N THR A 115 15.40 -6.96 10.08
CA THR A 115 16.11 -5.69 10.25
C THR A 115 16.51 -5.47 11.71
N GLU A 116 17.24 -4.39 11.99
CA GLU A 116 17.56 -4.00 13.37
C GLU A 116 16.47 -3.11 14.01
N TYR A 117 15.37 -2.85 13.30
CA TYR A 117 14.22 -2.12 13.85
C TYR A 117 13.69 -2.82 15.09
N ASP A 118 13.51 -2.04 16.16
CA ASP A 118 13.01 -2.47 17.45
C ASP A 118 11.99 -1.45 17.94
N GLY A 119 10.70 -1.76 17.77
CA GLY A 119 9.63 -0.82 18.09
C GLY A 119 9.51 -0.49 19.58
N GLU A 120 10.01 -1.35 20.48
CA GLU A 120 10.10 -1.03 21.91
C GLU A 120 11.09 0.12 22.14
N LYS A 121 12.19 0.18 21.38
CA LYS A 121 13.19 1.25 21.49
C LYS A 121 12.72 2.54 20.86
N THR A 122 12.02 2.46 19.73
CA THR A 122 11.55 3.65 19.01
C THR A 122 10.29 4.24 19.63
N ASN A 123 9.49 3.42 20.33
CA ASN A 123 8.18 3.79 20.87
C ASN A 123 7.20 4.31 19.79
N PHE A 124 7.42 3.89 18.54
CA PHE A 124 6.57 4.18 17.38
C PHE A 124 5.74 2.93 17.11
N GLY A 125 4.50 2.92 17.59
CA GLY A 125 3.63 1.74 17.53
C GLY A 125 3.05 1.53 16.13
N LYS A 126 1.82 1.00 16.04
CA LYS A 126 1.11 0.78 14.77
C LYS A 126 1.31 1.94 13.79
N MET A 127 1.84 1.64 12.61
CA MET A 127 2.24 2.63 11.60
C MET A 127 1.86 2.20 10.18
N GLY A 128 1.61 3.20 9.33
CA GLY A 128 1.66 3.11 7.88
C GLY A 128 3.03 3.55 7.37
N MET A 129 3.50 2.99 6.26
CA MET A 129 4.84 3.27 5.72
C MET A 129 4.82 3.56 4.23
N ALA A 130 5.70 4.45 3.76
CA ALA A 130 5.90 4.70 2.34
C ALA A 130 7.31 5.24 2.03
N PHE A 131 7.92 4.76 0.95
CA PHE A 131 9.05 5.45 0.36
C PHE A 131 8.57 6.63 -0.47
N VAL A 132 9.26 7.75 -0.32
CA VAL A 132 8.95 9.00 -1.01
C VAL A 132 10.24 9.55 -1.61
N ALA A 133 10.20 9.98 -2.88
CA ALA A 133 11.37 10.58 -3.49
C ALA A 133 11.74 11.88 -2.74
N ASP A 134 13.03 12.12 -2.52
CA ASP A 134 13.46 13.29 -1.76
C ASP A 134 13.04 14.60 -2.45
N SER A 135 13.10 14.60 -3.77
CA SER A 135 12.51 15.62 -4.64
C SER A 135 12.14 15.01 -5.99
N GLN A 136 11.43 15.77 -6.83
CA GLN A 136 11.21 15.40 -8.21
C GLN A 136 12.55 15.11 -8.89
N ASP A 137 12.62 13.95 -9.53
CA ASP A 137 13.82 13.44 -10.21
C ASP A 137 15.02 13.08 -9.32
N ALA A 138 14.83 13.04 -8.00
CA ALA A 138 15.88 12.55 -7.09
C ALA A 138 16.17 11.06 -7.32
N PRO A 139 17.46 10.66 -7.27
CA PRO A 139 17.83 9.24 -7.25
C PRO A 139 17.58 8.59 -5.90
N ASP A 140 17.48 9.42 -4.86
CA ASP A 140 17.35 9.03 -3.46
C ASP A 140 15.89 9.16 -3.00
N GLU A 141 15.52 8.30 -2.05
CA GLU A 141 14.21 8.28 -1.42
C GLU A 141 14.34 8.06 0.09
N THR A 142 13.34 8.56 0.81
CA THR A 142 13.29 8.44 2.26
C THR A 142 12.07 7.60 2.65
N LEU A 143 12.25 6.71 3.64
CA LEU A 143 11.14 5.97 4.25
C LEU A 143 10.41 6.87 5.24
N TYR A 144 9.16 7.19 4.93
CA TYR A 144 8.23 7.87 5.82
C TYR A 144 7.38 6.85 6.58
N ILE A 145 7.13 7.17 7.85
CA ILE A 145 6.25 6.41 8.73
C ILE A 145 5.22 7.35 9.33
N ALA A 146 3.98 6.88 9.43
CA ALA A 146 2.91 7.60 10.11
C ALA A 146 2.21 6.71 11.11
N GLY A 147 2.12 7.16 12.35
CA GLY A 147 1.58 6.35 13.44
C GLY A 147 1.41 7.12 14.72
N ARG A 148 1.13 6.39 15.79
CA ARG A 148 1.07 6.94 17.14
C ARG A 148 2.40 6.70 17.86
N VAL A 149 2.82 7.70 18.64
CA VAL A 149 4.00 7.59 19.50
C VAL A 149 3.54 7.60 20.95
N GLY A 150 3.93 6.57 21.72
CA GLY A 150 3.52 6.41 23.11
C GLY A 150 1.99 6.31 23.28
N THR A 151 1.45 6.99 24.30
CA THR A 151 0.03 6.90 24.68
C THR A 151 -0.84 8.02 24.12
N THR A 152 -0.35 8.85 23.21
CA THR A 152 -1.12 9.96 22.63
C THR A 152 -2.00 9.48 21.49
N ASP A 153 -3.21 10.02 21.36
CA ASP A 153 -4.10 9.73 20.23
C ASP A 153 -3.74 10.49 18.94
N THR A 154 -2.83 11.48 19.03
CA THR A 154 -2.38 12.32 17.91
C THR A 154 -1.48 11.53 16.96
N GLY A 155 -1.79 11.60 15.67
CA GLY A 155 -0.97 11.02 14.62
C GLY A 155 0.31 11.83 14.40
N LYS A 156 1.39 11.14 14.05
CA LYS A 156 2.69 11.73 13.81
C LYS A 156 3.24 11.24 12.48
N LEU A 157 3.83 12.15 11.72
CA LEU A 157 4.67 11.83 10.57
C LEU A 157 6.13 11.90 11.00
N ALA A 158 6.91 10.89 10.62
CA ALA A 158 8.34 10.85 10.82
C ALA A 158 9.03 10.18 9.64
N THR A 159 10.35 10.29 9.58
CA THR A 159 11.18 9.46 8.68
C THR A 159 11.92 8.42 9.50
N LEU A 160 12.14 7.25 8.91
CA LEU A 160 12.90 6.16 9.49
C LEU A 160 14.16 5.94 8.65
N ASP A 161 15.34 6.12 9.24
CA ASP A 161 16.59 5.79 8.58
C ASP A 161 16.71 4.26 8.43
N THR A 162 16.91 3.77 7.22
CA THR A 162 16.86 2.33 6.92
C THR A 162 18.13 1.57 7.27
N ASP A 163 19.21 2.27 7.62
CA ASP A 163 20.47 1.68 8.06
C ASP A 163 20.56 1.64 9.60
N THR A 164 20.12 2.70 10.27
CA THR A 164 20.26 2.90 11.71
C THR A 164 18.96 2.72 12.49
N PHE A 165 17.80 2.77 11.81
CA PHE A 165 16.46 2.77 12.41
C PHE A 165 16.20 3.93 13.38
N GLU A 166 16.96 5.02 13.23
CA GLU A 166 16.68 6.28 13.92
C GLU A 166 15.45 6.96 13.33
N ILE A 167 14.59 7.49 14.22
CA ILE A 167 13.38 8.22 13.84
C ILE A 167 13.65 9.72 13.89
N ASP A 168 13.35 10.41 12.80
CA ASP A 168 13.35 11.87 12.72
C ASP A 168 11.91 12.39 12.59
N MET A 169 11.43 13.05 13.64
CA MET A 169 10.06 13.53 13.75
C MET A 169 9.84 14.74 12.82
N ARG A 170 8.84 14.65 11.93
CA ARG A 170 8.48 15.74 11.01
C ARG A 170 7.40 16.64 11.60
N GLY A 171 6.32 16.04 12.09
CA GLY A 171 5.21 16.81 12.64
C GLY A 171 4.07 15.95 13.13
N GLU A 172 3.03 16.64 13.59
CA GLU A 172 1.80 16.03 14.07
C GLU A 172 0.69 16.31 13.08
N PHE A 173 -0.13 15.29 12.81
CA PHE A 173 -1.36 15.45 12.06
C PHE A 173 -2.42 14.55 12.69
N ASP A 174 -3.58 15.13 12.96
CA ASP A 174 -4.74 14.30 13.28
C ASP A 174 -5.07 13.47 12.05
N ASN A 175 -5.53 12.22 12.25
CA ASN A 175 -5.95 11.29 11.18
C ASN A 175 -4.85 10.42 10.54
N PHE A 176 -3.96 9.83 11.35
CA PHE A 176 -3.01 8.82 10.84
C PHE A 176 -3.71 7.61 10.20
N GLY A 177 -3.05 7.04 9.19
CA GLY A 177 -3.56 5.95 8.38
C GLY A 177 -2.43 5.26 7.60
N GLU A 178 -2.76 4.58 6.51
CA GLU A 178 -1.72 4.03 5.63
C GLU A 178 -1.12 5.13 4.77
N LEU A 179 0.18 5.01 4.47
CA LEU A 179 0.90 5.97 3.66
C LEU A 179 1.08 5.47 2.23
N THR A 180 1.22 6.40 1.30
CA THR A 180 1.89 6.17 0.02
C THR A 180 2.76 7.36 -0.33
N GLY A 181 3.81 7.10 -1.11
CA GLY A 181 4.66 8.12 -1.69
C GLY A 181 4.75 7.96 -3.21
N ASN A 182 5.38 8.92 -3.87
CA ASN A 182 5.58 8.86 -5.32
C ASN A 182 6.94 9.44 -5.77
N GLY A 183 7.23 9.25 -7.06
CA GLY A 183 8.47 9.68 -7.70
C GLY A 183 8.64 11.20 -7.88
N ILE A 184 7.61 12.00 -7.61
CA ILE A 184 7.70 13.47 -7.60
C ILE A 184 7.87 14.04 -6.18
N GLY A 185 7.90 13.16 -5.18
CA GLY A 185 8.22 13.51 -3.80
C GLY A 185 7.04 14.01 -3.00
N GLU A 186 5.83 13.56 -3.29
CA GLU A 186 4.66 13.77 -2.44
C GLU A 186 4.49 12.59 -1.46
N VAL A 187 3.99 12.88 -0.26
CA VAL A 187 3.57 11.87 0.71
C VAL A 187 2.09 12.05 1.02
N TRP A 188 1.36 10.94 1.01
CA TRP A 188 -0.08 10.93 1.19
C TRP A 188 -0.48 9.93 2.26
N ALA A 189 -1.53 10.26 3.01
CA ALA A 189 -2.11 9.41 4.04
C ALA A 189 -3.58 9.10 3.73
N PHE A 190 -3.99 7.86 3.99
CA PHE A 190 -5.38 7.42 3.88
C PHE A 190 -5.96 7.02 5.24
N ARG A 191 -6.97 7.76 5.69
CA ARG A 191 -7.73 7.46 6.90
C ARG A 191 -8.95 6.59 6.55
N ALA A 192 -8.84 5.30 6.84
CA ALA A 192 -9.89 4.31 6.54
C ALA A 192 -10.87 4.03 7.69
N ASN A 193 -10.41 4.10 8.94
CA ASN A 193 -11.07 3.43 10.07
C ASN A 193 -12.33 4.12 10.61
N MET A 194 -12.56 5.39 10.29
CA MET A 194 -13.76 6.12 10.72
C MET A 194 -14.23 7.05 9.60
N PRO A 195 -15.54 7.17 9.38
CA PRO A 195 -16.08 8.18 8.48
C PRO A 195 -15.92 9.60 9.07
N PRO A 196 -15.76 10.64 8.22
CA PRO A 196 -15.50 10.51 6.78
C PRO A 196 -14.13 9.87 6.54
N ARG A 197 -14.10 8.95 5.57
CA ARG A 197 -12.84 8.42 5.04
C ARG A 197 -12.23 9.48 4.15
N GLU A 198 -10.94 9.71 4.29
CA GLU A 198 -10.28 10.87 3.70
C GLU A 198 -8.85 10.53 3.30
N LEU A 199 -8.39 11.19 2.24
CA LEU A 199 -7.00 11.18 1.80
C LEU A 199 -6.41 12.56 2.07
N TYR A 200 -5.16 12.60 2.53
CA TYR A 200 -4.45 13.84 2.81
C TYR A 200 -3.11 13.85 2.09
N GLU A 201 -2.81 14.92 1.36
CA GLU A 201 -1.43 15.24 1.01
C GLU A 201 -0.80 15.94 2.21
N LEU A 202 0.37 15.48 2.63
CA LEU A 202 1.08 16.08 3.77
C LEU A 202 2.36 16.79 3.29
N ASP A 203 2.67 17.92 3.91
CA ASP A 203 3.98 18.52 3.80
C ASP A 203 5.01 17.60 4.48
N LYS A 204 5.99 17.15 3.71
CA LYS A 204 7.02 16.21 4.15
C LYS A 204 7.87 16.71 5.32
N SER A 205 7.96 18.02 5.52
CA SER A 205 8.84 18.64 6.51
C SER A 205 8.16 18.80 7.86
N ASN A 206 6.85 19.07 7.88
CA ASN A 206 6.13 19.47 9.09
C ASN A 206 4.76 18.81 9.29
N ALA A 207 4.36 17.89 8.41
CA ALA A 207 3.09 17.17 8.41
C ALA A 207 1.83 18.03 8.22
N ASP A 208 1.96 19.30 7.80
CA ASP A 208 0.80 20.13 7.48
C ASP A 208 -0.01 19.51 6.35
N ILE A 209 -1.34 19.51 6.47
CA ILE A 209 -2.23 19.03 5.41
C ILE A 209 -2.24 20.05 4.27
N LEU A 210 -1.74 19.64 3.11
CA LEU A 210 -1.69 20.46 1.89
C LEU A 210 -2.98 20.35 1.08
N ARG A 211 -3.53 19.13 0.98
CA ARG A 211 -4.76 18.82 0.25
C ARG A 211 -5.56 17.74 0.97
N THR A 212 -6.88 17.77 0.79
CA THR A 212 -7.79 16.75 1.31
C THR A 212 -8.75 16.31 0.22
N PHE A 213 -8.97 15.00 0.10
CA PHE A 213 -10.08 14.43 -0.65
C PHE A 213 -10.98 13.62 0.26
N SER A 214 -12.28 13.72 0.03
CA SER A 214 -13.28 12.84 0.63
C SER A 214 -13.31 11.51 -0.09
N ALA A 215 -13.41 10.41 0.66
CA ALA A 215 -13.67 9.05 0.19
C ALA A 215 -14.95 8.48 0.81
N ALA A 216 -15.99 9.32 0.85
CA ALA A 216 -17.29 8.98 1.44
C ALA A 216 -18.03 7.89 0.65
N GLU A 217 -17.70 7.72 -0.64
CA GLU A 217 -18.22 6.72 -1.56
C GLU A 217 -17.78 5.31 -1.21
N ILE A 218 -16.58 5.15 -0.63
CA ILE A 218 -16.12 3.86 -0.09
C ILE A 218 -17.03 3.53 1.07
N ASP A 219 -17.74 2.41 1.02
CA ASP A 219 -18.57 1.89 2.13
C ASP A 219 -19.49 2.94 2.78
N THR A 220 -20.59 3.29 2.11
CA THR A 220 -21.53 4.34 2.53
C THR A 220 -22.18 4.11 3.91
N GLU A 221 -21.99 2.94 4.51
CA GLU A 221 -22.45 2.64 5.86
C GLU A 221 -21.61 3.41 6.90
N THR A 222 -22.22 4.44 7.49
CA THR A 222 -21.54 5.42 8.38
C THR A 222 -21.19 4.88 9.77
N SER A 223 -21.50 3.61 10.06
CA SER A 223 -21.29 3.00 11.37
C SER A 223 -20.21 1.92 11.41
N SER A 224 -19.61 1.57 10.26
CA SER A 224 -18.64 0.49 10.17
C SER A 224 -17.20 1.00 9.95
N GLY A 225 -16.25 0.38 10.63
CA GLY A 225 -14.82 0.59 10.40
C GLY A 225 -14.26 -0.41 9.39
N ALA A 226 -12.95 -0.34 9.15
CA ALA A 226 -12.26 -1.28 8.25
C ALA A 226 -11.79 -2.54 8.99
N SER A 227 -12.04 -3.72 8.41
CA SER A 227 -11.42 -5.00 8.82
C SER A 227 -10.12 -5.29 8.08
N GLY A 228 -9.86 -4.57 6.98
CA GLY A 228 -8.59 -4.51 6.26
C GLY A 228 -8.58 -3.28 5.38
N TYR A 229 -7.45 -2.58 5.32
CA TYR A 229 -7.29 -1.43 4.43
C TYR A 229 -5.83 -1.24 4.06
N ALA A 230 -5.60 -0.66 2.89
CA ALA A 230 -4.28 -0.26 2.41
C ALA A 230 -4.39 0.93 1.45
N PHE A 231 -3.26 1.50 1.07
CA PHE A 231 -3.20 2.68 0.23
C PHE A 231 -1.96 2.69 -0.66
N ALA A 232 -2.12 3.05 -1.93
CA ALA A 232 -1.00 3.16 -2.86
C ALA A 232 -1.25 4.19 -3.96
N PHE A 233 -0.20 4.88 -4.37
CA PHE A 233 -0.17 5.72 -5.58
C PHE A 233 0.27 4.88 -6.79
N TRP A 234 -0.33 5.11 -7.95
CA TRP A 234 0.21 4.60 -9.22
C TRP A 234 -0.37 5.36 -10.41
N GLY A 235 0.46 5.69 -11.38
CA GLY A 235 0.02 6.24 -12.67
C GLY A 235 -0.70 7.59 -12.57
N GLY A 236 -0.44 8.37 -11.52
CA GLY A 236 -1.12 9.66 -11.29
C GLY A 236 -2.47 9.52 -10.59
N SER A 237 -2.82 8.33 -10.08
CA SER A 237 -4.04 8.09 -9.33
C SER A 237 -3.73 7.44 -7.98
N TYR A 238 -4.69 7.49 -7.07
CA TYR A 238 -4.60 6.85 -5.77
C TYR A 238 -5.52 5.65 -5.69
N TYR A 239 -5.01 4.54 -5.21
CA TYR A 239 -5.73 3.29 -5.05
C TYR A 239 -5.96 3.02 -3.58
N LEU A 240 -7.23 2.85 -3.23
CA LEU A 240 -7.69 2.58 -1.89
C LEU A 240 -8.15 1.14 -1.83
N PHE A 241 -7.62 0.39 -0.87
CA PHE A 241 -8.01 -0.99 -0.63
C PHE A 241 -8.76 -1.00 0.68
N TYR A 242 -9.95 -1.58 0.71
CA TYR A 242 -10.81 -1.51 1.89
C TYR A 242 -11.76 -2.71 1.97
N ARG A 243 -11.84 -3.28 3.17
CA ARG A 243 -12.81 -4.31 3.58
C ARG A 243 -13.56 -3.78 4.80
N SER A 244 -14.89 -3.77 4.74
CA SER A 244 -15.73 -3.33 5.85
C SER A 244 -15.77 -4.38 6.97
N VAL A 245 -15.73 -3.94 8.23
CA VAL A 245 -16.02 -4.79 9.40
C VAL A 245 -17.43 -5.37 9.30
N GLN A 246 -18.41 -4.58 8.87
CA GLN A 246 -19.80 -5.02 8.84
C GLN A 246 -20.03 -6.07 7.75
N LYS A 247 -19.48 -5.87 6.55
CA LYS A 247 -19.52 -6.89 5.48
C LYS A 247 -18.86 -8.19 5.93
N HIS A 248 -17.68 -8.11 6.56
CA HIS A 248 -16.97 -9.27 7.12
C HIS A 248 -17.78 -10.00 8.20
N GLN A 249 -18.45 -9.27 9.10
CA GLN A 249 -19.30 -9.89 10.14
C GLN A 249 -20.57 -10.54 9.56
N ALA A 250 -21.13 -9.97 8.49
CA ALA A 250 -22.30 -10.53 7.82
C ALA A 250 -21.94 -11.76 6.97
N ASP A 251 -20.76 -11.74 6.36
CA ASP A 251 -20.22 -12.79 5.51
C ASP A 251 -18.69 -12.76 5.52
N ASP A 252 -18.09 -13.76 6.16
CA ASP A 252 -16.62 -13.87 6.29
C ASP A 252 -15.92 -14.17 4.94
N THR A 253 -16.68 -14.52 3.90
CA THR A 253 -16.13 -14.72 2.56
C THR A 253 -15.92 -13.42 1.78
N THR A 254 -16.46 -12.28 2.28
CA THR A 254 -16.23 -10.96 1.69
C THR A 254 -14.75 -10.61 1.70
N THR A 255 -14.27 -9.90 0.69
CA THR A 255 -12.87 -9.54 0.51
C THR A 255 -12.72 -8.03 0.35
N SER A 256 -11.50 -7.55 0.19
CA SER A 256 -11.26 -6.12 -0.03
C SER A 256 -11.75 -5.72 -1.43
N GLY A 257 -12.48 -4.61 -1.51
CA GLY A 257 -12.67 -3.88 -2.76
C GLY A 257 -11.45 -3.02 -3.08
N ILE A 258 -11.38 -2.54 -4.31
CA ILE A 258 -10.36 -1.60 -4.80
C ILE A 258 -11.07 -0.41 -5.42
N TRP A 259 -10.78 0.78 -4.89
CA TRP A 259 -11.25 2.06 -5.41
C TRP A 259 -10.09 2.85 -5.97
N LYS A 260 -10.38 3.65 -7.00
CA LYS A 260 -9.44 4.58 -7.63
C LYS A 260 -9.94 6.00 -7.41
N LEU A 261 -9.05 6.88 -6.96
CA LEU A 261 -9.25 8.31 -6.88
C LEU A 261 -8.41 9.02 -7.94
N ASP A 262 -9.07 9.88 -8.72
CA ASP A 262 -8.43 10.84 -9.62
C ASP A 262 -8.16 12.16 -8.88
N PRO A 263 -6.89 12.56 -8.69
CA PRO A 263 -6.55 13.76 -7.93
C PRO A 263 -6.77 15.08 -8.70
N ASP A 264 -7.05 15.04 -10.00
CA ASP A 264 -7.38 16.23 -10.78
C ASP A 264 -8.87 16.59 -10.63
N THR A 265 -9.73 15.57 -10.53
CA THR A 265 -11.20 15.75 -10.41
C THR A 265 -11.73 15.55 -9.00
N GLY A 266 -11.02 14.79 -8.17
CA GLY A 266 -11.49 14.27 -6.88
C GLY A 266 -12.52 13.14 -7.02
N GLU A 267 -12.73 12.60 -8.22
CA GLU A 267 -13.67 11.50 -8.46
C GLU A 267 -13.13 10.19 -7.89
N ILE A 268 -14.01 9.41 -7.28
CA ILE A 268 -13.72 8.08 -6.77
C ILE A 268 -14.63 7.06 -7.46
N GLU A 269 -14.02 6.02 -8.03
CA GLU A 269 -14.72 4.90 -8.64
C GLU A 269 -14.27 3.56 -8.03
N GLU A 270 -15.20 2.62 -7.89
CA GLU A 270 -14.87 1.23 -7.56
C GLU A 270 -14.38 0.52 -8.83
N VAL A 271 -13.13 0.06 -8.82
CA VAL A 271 -12.49 -0.58 -9.98
C VAL A 271 -12.45 -2.10 -9.86
N VAL A 272 -12.52 -2.64 -8.64
CA VAL A 272 -12.68 -4.07 -8.34
C VAL A 272 -13.58 -4.21 -7.11
N GLU A 273 -14.73 -4.86 -7.26
CA GLU A 273 -15.71 -5.04 -6.17
C GLU A 273 -15.20 -6.03 -5.10
N GLU A 274 -14.66 -7.17 -5.53
CA GLU A 274 -14.16 -8.24 -4.66
C GLU A 274 -12.80 -8.73 -5.19
N SER A 275 -11.72 -8.40 -4.49
CA SER A 275 -10.35 -8.77 -4.91
C SER A 275 -10.02 -10.25 -4.73
N GLY A 276 -10.82 -10.99 -3.95
CA GLY A 276 -10.48 -12.35 -3.52
C GLY A 276 -9.46 -12.38 -2.36
N HIS A 277 -9.07 -11.22 -1.82
CA HIS A 277 -8.06 -11.10 -0.77
C HIS A 277 -8.52 -10.15 0.35
N THR A 278 -8.16 -10.44 1.60
CA THR A 278 -8.15 -9.39 2.64
C THR A 278 -6.84 -8.65 2.55
N ILE A 279 -6.88 -7.39 2.14
CA ILE A 279 -5.70 -6.55 1.96
C ILE A 279 -5.47 -5.74 3.24
N VAL A 280 -4.25 -5.82 3.78
CA VAL A 280 -3.87 -5.19 5.07
C VAL A 280 -2.63 -4.30 4.96
N GLY A 281 -2.02 -4.23 3.78
CA GLY A 281 -0.93 -3.31 3.47
C GLY A 281 -0.74 -3.24 1.96
N ALA A 282 -0.17 -2.13 1.49
CA ALA A 282 0.17 -1.95 0.09
C ALA A 282 1.43 -1.10 0.03
N GLY A 283 2.34 -1.48 -0.85
CA GLY A 283 3.60 -0.78 -1.06
C GLY A 283 3.84 -0.55 -2.54
N VAL A 284 4.35 0.62 -2.85
CA VAL A 284 4.75 1.04 -4.20
C VAL A 284 6.06 1.79 -4.10
N SER A 285 6.91 1.63 -5.11
CA SER A 285 8.16 2.36 -5.19
C SER A 285 7.98 3.73 -5.83
N THR A 286 8.90 4.64 -5.51
CA THR A 286 9.07 5.92 -6.21
C THR A 286 9.41 5.78 -7.70
N CYS A 287 9.68 4.55 -8.16
CA CYS A 287 9.82 4.18 -9.56
C CYS A 287 8.50 3.97 -10.31
N ALA A 288 7.38 3.85 -9.60
CA ALA A 288 6.08 3.69 -10.24
C ALA A 288 5.76 4.89 -11.15
N PRO A 289 5.02 4.67 -12.26
CA PRO A 289 4.64 5.74 -13.17
C PRO A 289 3.94 6.86 -12.42
N VAL A 290 4.29 8.10 -12.73
CA VAL A 290 3.67 9.28 -12.10
C VAL A 290 2.44 9.75 -12.88
N ARG A 291 2.29 9.29 -14.13
CA ARG A 291 1.12 9.50 -15.01
C ARG A 291 0.99 8.35 -16.00
N VAL A 292 -0.24 8.11 -16.45
CA VAL A 292 -0.56 7.28 -17.62
C VAL A 292 -1.00 8.21 -18.76
N LEU A 293 -0.44 8.05 -19.96
CA LEU A 293 -0.80 8.82 -21.17
C LEU A 293 -1.82 8.06 -22.04
#